data_AF-A0A5C6BPY4-F1
#
_entry.id   AF-A0A5C6BPY4-F1
#
_cell.length_a   1.000
_cell.length_b   1.000
_cell.length_c   1.000
_cell.angle_alpha   90.00
_cell.angle_beta   90.00
_cell.angle_gamma   90.00
#
_symmetry.space_group_name_H-M   'P 1'
#
loop_
_entity.id
_entity.type
_entity.pdbx_description
1 polymer ?
#
loop_
_entity_poly.entity_id
_entity_poly.type
_entity_poly.pdbx_seq_one_letter_code
_entity_poly.pdbx_strand_id
1 'polypeptide(L)'
;MWSRFLAPMTLAAASYVLAQLPTAQTSAAEASFSPAATIKCAVETLEEAHISRQPLNDELSSKWFQAYFDWLDPRRMYFLQADLAEFRHFEKSLDDAAKQGRFEFPKLVRQRYRRRVKQAATWAEEFLAREQEFTNHEELPLGDPGFATDDNQLRERWRLRIKGELLIEKLHGVPLQEVTDRLRSRYRRIAQQAKDMTDERLCNIYLNALTASYDPRSSYLSPDTVRMFSESVSRYHYSLGMTLERRRGRYLIGSILVPVSNPLLMKQIVGWELTAIRTADGETIDLVELPSDDLIGMTLWADGPLGGNAVVILELLHPVTLERQSLVWPRFES
;
A
#
# COMPACT_ATOMS: atom_id res chain seq x y z
N MET A 1 -92.00 18.98 -22.30
CA MET A 1 -91.87 19.10 -20.82
C MET A 1 -90.55 18.45 -20.45
N TRP A 2 -89.56 19.03 -19.76
CA TRP A 2 -89.32 20.39 -19.23
C TRP A 2 -87.85 20.73 -19.59
N SER A 3 -87.55 21.82 -20.32
CA SER A 3 -87.00 23.11 -19.82
C SER A 3 -85.77 23.10 -18.88
N ARG A 4 -84.78 23.92 -19.29
CA ARG A 4 -83.60 24.50 -18.59
C ARG A 4 -82.34 23.60 -18.49
N PHE A 5 -81.11 24.13 -18.49
CA PHE A 5 -80.64 25.54 -18.58
C PHE A 5 -79.32 25.70 -19.41
N LEU A 6 -78.59 26.82 -19.28
CA LEU A 6 -77.36 27.18 -20.02
C LEU A 6 -76.08 27.14 -19.15
N ALA A 7 -74.93 26.81 -19.80
CA ALA A 7 -73.60 27.46 -19.70
C ALA A 7 -72.83 27.57 -18.34
N PRO A 8 -71.56 28.03 -18.33
CA PRO A 8 -70.43 27.75 -19.23
C PRO A 8 -69.15 27.25 -18.47
N MET A 9 -68.04 27.08 -19.19
CA MET A 9 -66.70 26.78 -18.65
C MET A 9 -66.24 27.77 -17.57
N THR A 10 -65.62 27.24 -16.51
CA THR A 10 -64.57 27.95 -15.74
C THR A 10 -63.32 27.08 -15.66
N LEU A 11 -62.19 27.64 -16.07
CA LEU A 11 -60.89 26.96 -16.04
C LEU A 11 -60.33 27.03 -14.63
N ALA A 12 -60.47 25.96 -13.84
CA ALA A 12 -59.83 25.88 -12.53
C ALA A 12 -58.34 25.56 -12.70
N ALA A 13 -57.46 26.54 -12.42
CA ALA A 13 -56.03 26.32 -12.42
C ALA A 13 -55.64 25.33 -11.31
N ALA A 14 -55.20 24.13 -11.70
CA ALA A 14 -54.68 23.15 -10.77
C ALA A 14 -53.29 23.59 -10.28
N SER A 15 -53.26 24.34 -9.17
CA SER A 15 -52.03 24.60 -8.44
C SER A 15 -51.41 23.27 -7.98
N TYR A 16 -50.40 22.82 -8.71
CA TYR A 16 -49.54 21.72 -8.28
C TYR A 16 -48.82 22.17 -7.00
N VAL A 17 -49.34 21.76 -5.84
CA VAL A 17 -48.57 21.78 -4.60
C VAL A 17 -47.46 20.76 -4.78
N LEU A 18 -46.29 21.25 -5.20
CA LEU A 18 -45.08 20.46 -5.27
C LEU A 18 -44.74 20.08 -3.81
N ALA A 19 -45.16 18.89 -3.40
CA ALA A 19 -44.87 18.38 -2.07
C ALA A 19 -43.33 18.34 -1.93
N GLN A 20 -42.80 19.25 -1.12
CA GLN A 20 -41.39 19.25 -0.77
C GLN A 20 -41.12 17.96 0.00
N LEU A 21 -40.59 16.96 -0.71
CA LEU A 21 -39.92 15.83 -0.07
C LEU A 21 -38.92 16.44 0.90
N PRO A 22 -38.94 16.06 2.20
CA PRO A 22 -37.93 16.54 3.11
C PRO A 22 -36.59 16.08 2.56
N THR A 23 -35.79 17.04 2.09
CA THR A 23 -34.37 16.83 1.88
C THR A 23 -33.81 16.52 3.25
N ALA A 24 -33.68 15.22 3.53
CA ALA A 24 -32.90 14.73 4.64
C ALA A 24 -31.48 15.21 4.39
N GLN A 25 -31.17 16.39 4.95
CA GLN A 25 -29.82 16.80 5.24
C GLN A 25 -29.33 15.82 6.29
N THR A 26 -28.93 14.64 5.83
CA THR A 26 -28.01 13.78 6.55
C THR A 26 -26.75 14.61 6.71
N SER A 27 -26.69 15.34 7.82
CA SER A 27 -25.45 15.80 8.40
C SER A 27 -24.63 14.54 8.63
N ALA A 28 -23.83 14.18 7.63
CA ALA A 28 -22.78 13.21 7.77
C ALA A 28 -21.73 13.85 8.66
N ALA A 29 -21.99 13.83 9.97
CA ALA A 29 -20.93 13.86 10.95
C ALA A 29 -19.93 12.79 10.52
N GLU A 30 -18.70 13.21 10.21
CA GLU A 30 -17.66 12.34 9.65
C GLU A 30 -17.59 11.08 10.52
N ALA A 31 -17.95 9.94 9.94
CA ALA A 31 -18.11 8.70 10.68
C ALA A 31 -16.72 8.27 11.17
N SER A 32 -16.43 8.55 12.44
CA SER A 32 -15.13 8.28 13.03
C SER A 32 -14.81 6.79 12.91
N PHE A 33 -13.66 6.49 12.27
CA PHE A 33 -13.28 5.13 11.94
C PHE A 33 -13.30 4.23 13.18
N SER A 34 -14.07 3.14 13.13
CA SER A 34 -14.24 2.19 14.24
C SER A 34 -13.68 0.82 13.85
N PRO A 35 -12.44 0.48 14.26
CA PRO A 35 -11.82 -0.79 13.91
C PRO A 35 -12.69 -1.99 14.30
N ALA A 36 -13.33 -1.92 15.47
CA ALA A 36 -14.16 -3.00 16.00
C ALA A 36 -15.38 -3.31 15.13
N ALA A 37 -16.03 -2.28 14.57
CA ALA A 37 -17.18 -2.45 13.68
C ALA A 37 -16.74 -2.96 12.30
N THR A 38 -15.65 -2.39 11.75
CA THR A 38 -15.09 -2.80 10.46
C THR A 38 -14.64 -4.27 10.47
N ILE A 39 -13.96 -4.71 11.55
CA ILE A 39 -13.49 -6.10 11.68
C ILE A 39 -14.66 -7.07 11.74
N LYS A 40 -15.69 -6.79 12.54
CA LYS A 40 -16.88 -7.66 12.62
C LYS A 40 -17.57 -7.81 11.27
N CYS A 41 -17.88 -6.69 10.62
CA CYS A 41 -18.49 -6.68 9.30
C CYS A 41 -17.67 -7.46 8.26
N ALA A 42 -16.34 -7.32 8.28
CA ALA A 42 -15.45 -8.08 7.40
C ALA A 42 -15.46 -9.60 7.70
N VAL A 43 -15.45 -10.00 8.97
CA VAL A 43 -15.54 -11.41 9.38
C VAL A 43 -16.89 -12.02 9.00
N GLU A 44 -17.99 -11.33 9.32
CA GLU A 44 -19.36 -11.75 8.96
C GLU A 44 -19.49 -11.94 7.44
N THR A 45 -19.01 -10.97 6.65
CA THR A 45 -18.98 -11.06 5.18
C THR A 45 -18.15 -12.25 4.68
N LEU A 46 -17.01 -12.54 5.31
CA LEU A 46 -16.16 -13.67 4.91
C LEU A 46 -16.78 -15.04 5.29
N GLU A 47 -17.38 -15.18 6.46
CA GLU A 47 -18.02 -16.44 6.86
C GLU A 47 -19.32 -16.72 6.07
N GLU A 48 -20.10 -15.70 5.73
CA GLU A 48 -21.36 -15.86 4.99
C GLU A 48 -21.19 -15.94 3.47
N ALA A 49 -20.37 -15.07 2.86
CA ALA A 49 -20.34 -14.85 1.42
C ALA A 49 -19.09 -15.41 0.70
N HIS A 50 -18.04 -15.79 1.42
CA HIS A 50 -16.81 -16.28 0.76
C HIS A 50 -17.00 -17.67 0.13
N ILE A 51 -16.54 -17.83 -1.11
CA ILE A 51 -16.75 -19.05 -1.93
C ILE A 51 -16.19 -20.31 -1.25
N SER A 52 -15.10 -20.20 -0.48
CA SER A 52 -14.51 -21.34 0.24
C SER A 52 -15.37 -21.87 1.38
N ARG A 53 -16.33 -21.07 1.90
CA ARG A 53 -17.21 -21.40 3.05
C ARG A 53 -16.45 -21.94 4.28
N GLN A 54 -15.21 -21.51 4.47
CA GLN A 54 -14.40 -21.94 5.61
C GLN A 54 -14.74 -21.07 6.84
N PRO A 55 -15.06 -21.69 7.99
CA PRO A 55 -15.25 -20.94 9.23
C PRO A 55 -13.92 -20.36 9.69
N LEU A 56 -13.96 -19.16 10.27
CA LEU A 56 -12.82 -18.55 10.93
C LEU A 56 -12.56 -19.29 12.26
N ASN A 57 -11.48 -20.07 12.30
CA ASN A 57 -11.12 -21.01 13.37
C ASN A 57 -9.60 -20.98 13.69
N ASP A 58 -9.13 -21.73 14.69
CA ASP A 58 -7.70 -21.87 15.06
C ASP A 58 -6.73 -22.04 13.87
N GLU A 59 -7.10 -22.86 12.88
CA GLU A 59 -6.22 -23.19 11.75
C GLU A 59 -6.07 -21.97 10.83
N LEU A 60 -7.17 -21.30 10.51
CA LEU A 60 -7.16 -20.09 9.69
C LEU A 60 -6.60 -18.89 10.47
N SER A 61 -6.86 -18.80 11.77
CA SER A 61 -6.21 -17.85 12.70
C SER A 61 -4.69 -18.01 12.68
N SER A 62 -4.18 -19.25 12.69
CA SER A 62 -2.74 -19.52 12.60
C SER A 62 -2.15 -19.07 11.27
N LYS A 63 -2.83 -19.34 10.14
CA LYS A 63 -2.41 -18.85 8.81
C LYS A 63 -2.43 -17.33 8.73
N TRP A 64 -3.47 -16.70 9.26
CA TRP A 64 -3.65 -15.25 9.32
C TRP A 64 -2.55 -14.59 10.16
N PHE A 65 -2.19 -15.17 11.31
CA PHE A 65 -1.10 -14.67 12.15
C PHE A 65 0.22 -14.58 11.36
N GLN A 66 0.60 -15.64 10.63
CA GLN A 66 1.80 -15.64 9.80
C GLN A 66 1.69 -14.63 8.65
N ALA A 67 0.56 -14.62 7.94
CA ALA A 67 0.29 -13.68 6.85
C ALA A 67 0.37 -12.22 7.32
N TYR A 68 -0.08 -11.90 8.53
CA TYR A 68 -0.04 -10.56 9.09
C TYR A 68 1.39 -10.03 9.28
N PHE A 69 2.34 -10.87 9.72
CA PHE A 69 3.75 -10.48 9.78
C PHE A 69 4.37 -10.38 8.39
N ASP A 70 4.00 -11.24 7.43
CA ASP A 70 4.48 -11.13 6.05
C ASP A 70 3.92 -9.89 5.32
N TRP A 71 2.70 -9.43 5.65
CA TRP A 71 2.14 -8.17 5.16
C TRP A 71 2.80 -6.93 5.79
N LEU A 72 3.16 -6.99 7.08
CA LEU A 72 3.73 -5.87 7.82
C LEU A 72 5.25 -5.72 7.64
N ASP A 73 5.99 -6.82 7.52
CA ASP A 73 7.44 -6.88 7.30
C ASP A 73 7.81 -7.90 6.21
N PRO A 74 7.44 -7.64 4.94
CA PRO A 74 7.62 -8.58 3.82
C PRO A 74 9.08 -8.89 3.46
N ARG A 75 10.05 -8.16 4.03
CA ARG A 75 11.49 -8.39 3.88
C ARG A 75 12.14 -8.96 5.15
N ARG A 76 11.39 -9.11 6.25
CA ARG A 76 11.85 -9.60 7.57
C ARG A 76 13.07 -8.84 8.08
N MET A 77 12.99 -7.52 7.94
CA MET A 77 14.04 -6.54 8.27
C MET A 77 13.79 -5.79 9.58
N TYR A 78 12.63 -5.96 10.23
CA TYR A 78 12.28 -5.24 11.46
C TYR A 78 12.07 -6.17 12.65
N PHE A 79 11.37 -7.29 12.49
CA PHE A 79 11.05 -8.17 13.63
C PHE A 79 12.12 -9.23 13.91
N LEU A 80 12.31 -9.53 15.21
CA LEU A 80 13.04 -10.72 15.66
C LEU A 80 12.11 -11.93 15.81
N GLN A 81 12.70 -13.13 15.77
CA GLN A 81 12.05 -14.37 16.20
C GLN A 81 11.50 -14.28 17.63
N ALA A 82 12.23 -13.59 18.53
CA ALA A 82 11.77 -13.33 19.90
C ALA A 82 10.51 -12.44 19.95
N ASP A 83 10.39 -11.45 19.05
CA ASP A 83 9.19 -10.61 18.97
C ASP A 83 7.98 -11.45 18.50
N LEU A 84 8.16 -12.31 17.49
CA LEU A 84 7.10 -13.22 17.03
C LEU A 84 6.73 -14.23 18.11
N ALA A 85 7.70 -14.81 18.81
CA ALA A 85 7.48 -15.77 19.90
C ALA A 85 6.66 -15.15 21.04
N GLU A 86 6.90 -13.89 21.39
CA GLU A 86 6.08 -13.13 22.34
C GLU A 86 4.62 -13.04 21.87
N PHE A 87 4.37 -12.85 20.58
CA PHE A 87 3.02 -12.74 20.02
C PHE A 87 2.30 -14.06 19.74
N ARG A 88 2.99 -15.21 19.71
CA ARG A 88 2.39 -16.53 19.38
C ARG A 88 1.21 -16.94 20.25
N HIS A 89 1.07 -16.40 21.47
CA HIS A 89 -0.10 -16.70 22.30
C HIS A 89 -1.42 -16.18 21.70
N PHE A 90 -1.38 -15.23 20.75
CA PHE A 90 -2.54 -14.80 19.99
C PHE A 90 -2.84 -15.67 18.76
N GLU A 91 -1.92 -16.53 18.31
CA GLU A 91 -1.97 -17.25 17.02
C GLU A 91 -3.26 -18.06 16.82
N LYS A 92 -3.84 -18.58 17.91
CA LYS A 92 -5.09 -19.36 17.92
C LYS A 92 -6.30 -18.62 18.52
N SER A 93 -6.20 -17.32 18.71
CA SER A 93 -7.28 -16.51 19.30
C SER A 93 -7.58 -15.25 18.49
N LEU A 94 -7.02 -15.11 17.28
CA LEU A 94 -7.32 -13.96 16.42
C LEU A 94 -8.74 -14.07 15.86
N ASP A 95 -9.21 -15.27 15.59
CA ASP A 95 -10.58 -15.60 15.22
C ASP A 95 -11.61 -15.13 16.27
N ASP A 96 -11.47 -15.59 17.51
CA ASP A 96 -12.31 -15.18 18.64
C ASP A 96 -12.24 -13.67 18.89
N ALA A 97 -11.03 -13.11 18.82
CA ALA A 97 -10.81 -11.67 18.97
C ALA A 97 -11.52 -10.88 17.86
N ALA A 98 -11.43 -11.32 16.60
CA ALA A 98 -12.02 -10.64 15.45
C ALA A 98 -13.55 -10.72 15.45
N LYS A 99 -14.13 -11.89 15.75
CA LYS A 99 -15.58 -12.08 15.96
C LYS A 99 -16.11 -11.15 17.06
N GLN A 100 -15.30 -10.87 18.08
CA GLN A 100 -15.64 -9.92 19.14
C GLN A 100 -15.29 -8.46 18.83
N GLY A 101 -14.64 -8.17 17.69
CA GLY A 101 -14.19 -6.82 17.30
C GLY A 101 -13.01 -6.29 18.11
N ARG A 102 -12.24 -7.16 18.78
CA ARG A 102 -11.09 -6.78 19.60
C ARG A 102 -9.89 -6.45 18.71
N PHE A 103 -9.41 -5.21 18.78
CA PHE A 103 -8.30 -4.71 17.96
C PHE A 103 -6.98 -4.52 18.74
N GLU A 104 -6.82 -5.18 19.88
CA GLU A 104 -5.65 -4.98 20.75
C GLU A 104 -4.38 -5.68 20.22
N PHE A 105 -4.49 -6.85 19.60
CA PHE A 105 -3.33 -7.55 19.01
C PHE A 105 -2.62 -6.67 17.96
N PRO A 106 -3.29 -6.10 16.93
CA PRO A 106 -2.64 -5.22 15.97
C PRO A 106 -2.02 -3.99 16.62
N LYS A 107 -2.66 -3.40 17.66
CA LYS A 107 -2.11 -2.25 18.39
C LYS A 107 -0.80 -2.58 19.10
N LEU A 108 -0.70 -3.74 19.74
CA LEU A 108 0.53 -4.22 20.39
C LEU A 108 1.64 -4.47 19.36
N VAL A 109 1.32 -5.12 18.24
CA VAL A 109 2.28 -5.34 17.15
C VAL A 109 2.73 -4.00 16.54
N ARG A 110 1.85 -3.02 16.34
CA ARG A 110 2.22 -1.65 15.92
C ARG A 110 3.20 -0.99 16.86
N GLN A 111 3.05 -1.14 18.18
CA GLN A 111 4.01 -0.59 19.15
C GLN A 111 5.40 -1.24 18.99
N ARG A 112 5.46 -2.57 18.79
CA ARG A 112 6.71 -3.29 18.52
C ARG A 112 7.33 -2.84 17.20
N TYR A 113 6.54 -2.78 16.13
CA TYR A 113 6.95 -2.33 14.80
C TYR A 113 7.55 -0.92 14.84
N ARG A 114 6.86 0.05 15.44
CA ARG A 114 7.36 1.43 15.63
C ARG A 114 8.72 1.49 16.30
N ARG A 115 8.94 0.66 17.32
CA ARG A 115 10.23 0.56 18.02
C ARG A 115 11.33 0.00 17.12
N ARG A 116 11.05 -1.10 16.40
CA ARG A 116 12.00 -1.76 15.49
C ARG A 116 12.34 -0.93 14.26
N VAL A 117 11.37 -0.28 13.63
CA VAL A 117 11.62 0.63 12.49
C VAL A 117 12.45 1.83 12.94
N LYS A 118 12.19 2.41 14.12
CA LYS A 118 13.03 3.49 14.66
C LYS A 118 14.47 3.02 14.91
N GLN A 119 14.65 1.84 15.51
CA GLN A 119 15.96 1.23 15.75
C GLN A 119 16.73 1.01 14.43
N ALA A 120 16.06 0.45 13.42
CA ALA A 120 16.60 0.28 12.07
C ALA A 120 17.01 1.60 11.42
N ALA A 121 16.19 2.65 11.52
CA ALA A 121 16.51 3.97 10.98
C ALA A 121 17.72 4.62 11.69
N THR A 122 17.87 4.44 13.01
CA THR A 122 19.07 4.87 13.74
C THR A 122 20.32 4.13 13.26
N TRP A 123 20.27 2.81 13.10
CA TRP A 123 21.39 2.05 12.50
C TRP A 123 21.68 2.50 11.06
N ALA A 124 20.65 2.83 10.28
CA ALA A 124 20.83 3.33 8.94
C ALA A 124 21.59 4.67 8.92
N GLU A 125 21.24 5.60 9.81
CA GLU A 125 22.01 6.85 9.98
C GLU A 125 23.45 6.59 10.45
N GLU A 126 23.68 5.66 11.39
CA GLU A 126 25.02 5.27 11.85
C GLU A 126 25.89 4.69 10.73
N PHE A 127 25.32 3.88 9.84
CA PHE A 127 26.04 3.27 8.72
C PHE A 127 26.27 4.26 7.58
N LEU A 128 25.26 5.06 7.22
CA LEU A 128 25.35 6.12 6.22
C LEU A 128 26.29 7.28 6.61
N ALA A 129 26.63 7.42 7.90
CA ALA A 129 27.62 8.38 8.38
C ALA A 129 29.08 7.89 8.30
N ARG A 130 29.31 6.61 7.96
CA ARG A 130 30.65 6.00 7.86
C ARG A 130 31.05 5.83 6.40
N GLU A 131 32.34 6.05 6.12
CA GLU A 131 32.93 5.65 4.85
C GLU A 131 32.79 4.12 4.65
N GLN A 132 32.52 3.73 3.40
CA GLN A 132 32.23 2.33 3.04
C GLN A 132 33.35 1.76 2.17
N GLU A 133 34.04 0.74 2.69
CA GLU A 133 35.03 -0.04 1.94
C GLU A 133 34.36 -1.15 1.13
N PHE A 134 34.54 -1.16 -0.19
CA PHE A 134 33.94 -2.16 -1.10
C PHE A 134 34.92 -3.26 -1.54
N THR A 135 36.05 -3.40 -0.83
CA THR A 135 37.13 -4.35 -1.12
C THR A 135 36.94 -5.72 -0.45
N ASN A 136 36.13 -5.80 0.60
CA ASN A 136 35.91 -7.03 1.37
C ASN A 136 34.91 -7.96 0.65
N HIS A 137 35.18 -9.26 0.67
CA HIS A 137 34.29 -10.27 0.10
C HIS A 137 33.09 -10.51 1.03
N GLU A 138 31.93 -9.97 0.67
CA GLU A 138 30.69 -10.05 1.45
C GLU A 138 29.51 -10.33 0.52
N GLU A 139 28.50 -11.05 1.02
CA GLU A 139 27.33 -11.48 0.23
C GLU A 139 26.04 -10.91 0.83
N LEU A 140 25.18 -10.33 -0.03
CA LEU A 140 23.83 -9.89 0.33
C LEU A 140 22.82 -10.93 -0.19
N PRO A 141 22.15 -11.72 0.68
CA PRO A 141 21.14 -12.67 0.24
C PRO A 141 19.90 -11.94 -0.29
N LEU A 142 19.58 -12.15 -1.57
CA LEU A 142 18.37 -11.62 -2.24
C LEU A 142 17.11 -12.47 -1.98
N GLY A 143 17.26 -13.59 -1.26
CA GLY A 143 16.19 -14.53 -0.92
C GLY A 143 15.31 -14.08 0.25
N ASP A 144 14.57 -15.03 0.83
CA ASP A 144 13.92 -14.86 2.13
C ASP A 144 14.88 -15.36 3.23
N PRO A 145 15.41 -14.49 4.10
CA PRO A 145 16.38 -14.87 5.12
C PRO A 145 15.71 -15.37 6.42
N GLY A 146 14.38 -15.51 6.46
CA GLY A 146 13.63 -15.74 7.71
C GLY A 146 13.73 -14.56 8.69
N PHE A 147 13.08 -14.65 9.85
CA PHE A 147 13.23 -13.64 10.91
C PHE A 147 14.60 -13.75 11.62
N ALA A 148 15.16 -12.63 12.06
CA ALA A 148 16.46 -12.62 12.73
C ALA A 148 16.35 -13.18 14.16
N THR A 149 17.38 -13.90 14.63
CA THR A 149 17.46 -14.47 15.98
C THR A 149 17.63 -13.39 17.05
N ASP A 150 18.50 -12.41 16.78
CA ASP A 150 18.91 -11.37 17.73
C ASP A 150 19.20 -10.03 17.03
N ASP A 151 19.39 -8.98 17.84
CA ASP A 151 19.68 -7.61 17.39
C ASP A 151 21.00 -7.51 16.60
N ASN A 152 22.00 -8.37 16.82
CA ASN A 152 23.26 -8.33 16.07
C ASN A 152 23.06 -8.86 14.65
N GLN A 153 22.36 -10.00 14.51
CA GLN A 153 22.01 -10.55 13.20
C GLN A 153 21.11 -9.56 12.42
N LEU A 154 20.17 -8.90 13.09
CA LEU A 154 19.32 -7.90 12.46
C LEU A 154 20.12 -6.67 12.03
N ARG A 155 20.99 -6.14 12.90
CA ARG A 155 21.86 -4.99 12.59
C ARG A 155 22.84 -5.29 11.44
N GLU A 156 23.33 -6.52 11.35
CA GLU A 156 24.21 -6.96 10.26
C GLU A 156 23.47 -7.04 8.92
N ARG A 157 22.21 -7.53 8.91
CA ARG A 157 21.35 -7.44 7.71
C ARG A 157 21.15 -5.99 7.26
N TRP A 158 20.97 -5.06 8.19
CA TRP A 158 20.87 -3.63 7.89
C TRP A 158 22.16 -3.06 7.29
N ARG A 159 23.32 -3.44 7.84
CA ARG A 159 24.64 -3.06 7.28
C ARG A 159 24.78 -3.56 5.84
N LEU A 160 24.56 -4.85 5.61
CA LEU A 160 24.66 -5.48 4.29
C LEU A 160 23.67 -4.88 3.29
N ARG A 161 22.42 -4.62 3.70
CA ARG A 161 21.41 -3.97 2.86
C ARG A 161 21.86 -2.58 2.41
N ILE A 162 22.29 -1.73 3.33
CA ILE A 162 22.68 -0.34 3.03
C ILE A 162 23.95 -0.31 2.18
N LYS A 163 24.91 -1.18 2.50
CA LYS A 163 26.12 -1.34 1.69
C LYS A 163 25.81 -1.83 0.28
N GLY A 164 24.85 -2.75 0.12
CA GLY A 164 24.35 -3.20 -1.18
C GLY A 164 23.64 -2.09 -1.96
N GLU A 165 22.76 -1.32 -1.32
CA GLU A 165 22.10 -0.16 -1.92
C GLU A 165 23.14 0.89 -2.39
N LEU A 166 24.17 1.18 -1.59
CA LEU A 166 25.28 2.07 -1.98
C LEU A 166 26.16 1.48 -3.10
N LEU A 167 26.41 0.17 -3.09
CA LEU A 167 27.22 -0.50 -4.12
C LEU A 167 26.51 -0.47 -5.48
N ILE A 168 25.21 -0.77 -5.53
CA ILE A 168 24.41 -0.70 -6.77
C ILE A 168 24.50 0.70 -7.38
N GLU A 169 24.27 1.74 -6.59
CA GLU A 169 24.29 3.12 -7.08
C GLU A 169 25.70 3.55 -7.53
N LYS A 170 26.75 3.10 -6.83
CA LYS A 170 28.15 3.33 -7.22
C LYS A 170 28.51 2.64 -8.54
N LEU A 171 28.03 1.43 -8.79
CA LEU A 171 28.21 0.72 -10.05
C LEU A 171 27.56 1.46 -11.22
N HIS A 172 26.44 2.14 -10.97
CA HIS A 172 25.73 2.99 -11.94
C HIS A 172 26.26 4.43 -12.01
N GLY A 173 27.41 4.71 -11.41
CA GLY A 173 28.12 6.00 -11.54
C GLY A 173 27.52 7.16 -10.74
N VAL A 174 26.56 6.92 -9.85
CA VAL A 174 25.93 7.97 -9.03
C VAL A 174 26.90 8.39 -7.90
N PRO A 175 27.08 9.70 -7.63
CA PRO A 175 27.93 10.16 -6.53
C PRO A 175 27.44 9.64 -5.18
N LEU A 176 28.31 8.95 -4.42
CA LEU A 176 27.96 8.34 -3.13
C LEU A 176 27.32 9.31 -2.12
N GLN A 177 27.67 10.60 -2.17
CA GLN A 177 27.07 11.62 -1.30
C GLN A 177 25.57 11.82 -1.60
N GLU A 178 25.21 11.93 -2.88
CA GLU A 178 23.82 12.08 -3.33
C GLU A 178 22.98 10.86 -2.91
N VAL A 179 23.53 9.66 -3.11
CA VAL A 179 22.90 8.40 -2.66
C VAL A 179 22.71 8.40 -1.14
N THR A 180 23.71 8.83 -0.39
CA THR A 180 23.70 8.85 1.09
C THR A 180 22.57 9.75 1.61
N ASP A 181 22.41 10.95 1.04
CA ASP A 181 21.35 11.88 1.44
C ASP A 181 19.95 11.41 1.00
N ARG A 182 19.85 10.75 -0.16
CA ARG A 182 18.60 10.09 -0.61
C ARG A 182 18.19 8.96 0.33
N LEU A 183 19.12 8.06 0.66
CA LEU A 183 18.87 6.94 1.58
C LEU A 183 18.55 7.42 3.01
N ARG A 184 19.25 8.44 3.51
CA ARG A 184 18.93 9.08 4.80
C ARG A 184 17.50 9.62 4.82
N SER A 185 17.07 10.27 3.74
CA SER A 185 15.71 10.79 3.59
C SER A 185 14.65 9.66 3.54
N ARG A 186 14.93 8.59 2.78
CA ARG A 186 14.11 7.36 2.74
C ARG A 186 13.90 6.76 4.13
N TYR A 187 14.97 6.51 4.89
CA TYR A 187 14.84 5.85 6.20
C TYR A 187 14.17 6.73 7.25
N ARG A 188 14.32 8.07 7.17
CA ARG A 188 13.53 9.03 7.96
C ARG A 188 12.04 9.00 7.59
N ARG A 189 11.70 8.99 6.30
CA ARG A 189 10.30 8.84 5.81
C ARG A 189 9.67 7.56 6.37
N ILE A 190 10.35 6.42 6.26
CA ILE A 190 9.85 5.13 6.74
C ILE A 190 9.63 5.14 8.26
N ALA A 191 10.56 5.70 9.03
CA ALA A 191 10.42 5.84 10.48
C ALA A 191 9.24 6.74 10.88
N GLN A 192 9.01 7.84 10.16
CA GLN A 192 7.87 8.73 10.41
C GLN A 192 6.54 8.07 10.00
N GLN A 193 6.47 7.39 8.84
CA GLN A 193 5.29 6.62 8.43
C GLN A 193 4.93 5.50 9.42
N ALA A 194 5.92 4.80 9.98
CA ALA A 194 5.68 3.82 11.04
C ALA A 194 5.17 4.51 12.32
N LYS A 195 5.77 5.65 12.70
CA LYS A 195 5.39 6.43 13.88
C LYS A 195 3.93 6.92 13.80
N ASP A 196 3.49 7.35 12.63
CA ASP A 196 2.20 8.01 12.40
C ASP A 196 1.11 7.03 11.89
N MET A 197 1.40 5.72 11.86
CA MET A 197 0.48 4.69 11.37
C MET A 197 -0.85 4.67 12.13
N THR A 198 -1.91 5.12 11.46
CA THR A 198 -3.28 5.24 11.99
C THR A 198 -3.92 3.90 12.30
N ASP A 199 -4.99 3.90 13.09
CA ASP A 199 -5.79 2.69 13.38
C ASP A 199 -6.47 2.15 12.11
N GLU A 200 -6.89 3.03 11.19
CA GLU A 200 -7.45 2.65 9.89
C GLU A 200 -6.45 1.91 9.01
N ARG A 201 -5.25 2.45 8.85
CA ARG A 201 -4.19 1.82 8.06
C ARG A 201 -3.71 0.51 8.67
N LEU A 202 -3.63 0.45 10.00
CA LEU A 202 -3.35 -0.79 10.72
C LEU A 202 -4.46 -1.83 10.50
N CYS A 203 -5.73 -1.41 10.47
CA CYS A 203 -6.88 -2.27 10.21
C CYS A 203 -6.89 -2.78 8.75
N ASN A 204 -6.55 -1.92 7.79
CA ASN A 204 -6.38 -2.30 6.38
C ASN A 204 -5.35 -3.43 6.24
N ILE A 205 -4.16 -3.29 6.84
CA ILE A 205 -3.12 -4.35 6.84
C ILE A 205 -3.64 -5.64 7.51
N TYR A 206 -4.32 -5.50 8.66
CA TYR A 206 -4.87 -6.63 9.41
C TYR A 206 -5.93 -7.42 8.63
N LEU A 207 -6.85 -6.71 7.95
CA LEU A 207 -7.93 -7.30 7.16
C LEU A 207 -7.44 -7.84 5.82
N ASN A 208 -6.47 -7.20 5.16
CA ASN A 208 -5.84 -7.78 3.96
C ASN A 208 -5.05 -9.05 4.26
N ALA A 209 -4.43 -9.15 5.45
CA ALA A 209 -3.85 -10.41 5.91
C ALA A 209 -4.92 -11.49 6.19
N LEU A 210 -6.12 -11.09 6.67
CA LEU A 210 -7.24 -12.01 6.88
C LEU A 210 -7.77 -12.54 5.54
N THR A 211 -8.10 -11.65 4.61
CA THR A 211 -8.67 -12.04 3.31
C THR A 211 -7.69 -12.89 2.50
N ALA A 212 -6.39 -12.57 2.54
CA ALA A 212 -5.34 -13.37 1.90
C ALA A 212 -5.18 -14.78 2.50
N SER A 213 -5.60 -15.00 3.75
CA SER A 213 -5.61 -16.34 4.37
C SER A 213 -6.78 -17.23 3.89
N TYR A 214 -7.82 -16.63 3.31
CA TYR A 214 -8.96 -17.29 2.67
C TYR A 214 -8.69 -17.63 1.20
N ASP A 215 -8.24 -16.66 0.39
CA ASP A 215 -7.82 -16.83 -1.00
C ASP A 215 -6.85 -15.68 -1.38
N PRO A 216 -5.74 -15.95 -2.11
CA PRO A 216 -4.84 -14.90 -2.64
C PRO A 216 -5.49 -13.78 -3.47
N ARG A 217 -6.74 -13.95 -3.95
CA ARG A 217 -7.50 -12.94 -4.69
C ARG A 217 -8.49 -12.14 -3.84
N SER A 218 -8.69 -12.51 -2.58
CA SER A 218 -9.57 -11.80 -1.66
C SER A 218 -8.81 -10.65 -0.99
N SER A 219 -9.34 -9.42 -1.10
CA SER A 219 -8.74 -8.21 -0.53
C SER A 219 -9.77 -7.37 0.21
N TYR A 220 -9.32 -6.68 1.25
CA TYR A 220 -10.08 -5.63 1.92
C TYR A 220 -9.70 -4.27 1.35
N LEU A 221 -10.70 -3.43 1.06
CA LEU A 221 -10.50 -2.06 0.59
C LEU A 221 -10.99 -1.09 1.67
N SER A 222 -10.14 -0.16 2.12
CA SER A 222 -10.58 0.92 3.02
C SER A 222 -11.45 1.94 2.25
N PRO A 223 -12.19 2.85 2.91
CA PRO A 223 -12.99 3.87 2.22
C PRO A 223 -12.20 4.68 1.18
N ASP A 224 -10.96 5.07 1.49
CA ASP A 224 -10.06 5.71 0.53
C ASP A 224 -9.67 4.78 -0.62
N THR A 225 -9.26 3.52 -0.34
CA THR A 225 -8.95 2.55 -1.40
C THR A 225 -10.17 2.26 -2.29
N VAL A 226 -11.39 2.22 -1.73
CA VAL A 226 -12.65 2.08 -2.48
C VAL A 226 -12.93 3.31 -3.33
N ARG A 227 -12.74 4.52 -2.81
CA ARG A 227 -12.85 5.76 -3.59
C ARG A 227 -11.91 5.69 -4.80
N MET A 228 -10.63 5.44 -4.57
CA MET A 228 -9.59 5.38 -5.59
C MET A 228 -9.82 4.25 -6.61
N PHE A 229 -10.31 3.09 -6.15
CA PHE A 229 -10.72 2.01 -7.05
C PHE A 229 -11.95 2.41 -7.88
N SER A 230 -12.97 3.02 -7.26
CA SER A 230 -14.17 3.48 -7.97
C SER A 230 -13.85 4.58 -8.99
N GLU A 231 -12.91 5.48 -8.70
CA GLU A 231 -12.38 6.48 -9.64
C GLU A 231 -11.67 5.81 -10.82
N SER A 232 -10.86 4.77 -10.56
CA SER A 232 -10.20 3.98 -11.61
C SER A 232 -11.18 3.21 -12.53
N VAL A 233 -12.39 2.88 -12.03
CA VAL A 233 -13.41 2.13 -12.78
C VAL A 233 -14.50 3.01 -13.40
N SER A 234 -14.85 4.14 -12.78
CA SER A 234 -16.10 4.86 -13.08
C SER A 234 -16.04 5.76 -14.32
N ARG A 235 -14.86 6.29 -14.67
CA ARG A 235 -14.42 6.76 -16.00
C ARG A 235 -13.05 7.46 -15.88
N TYR A 236 -12.13 7.10 -16.78
CA TYR A 236 -10.93 7.85 -17.16
C TYR A 236 -10.18 8.59 -16.05
N HIS A 237 -9.33 7.86 -15.33
CA HIS A 237 -8.21 8.45 -14.58
C HIS A 237 -6.88 7.82 -14.99
N TYR A 238 -5.96 8.68 -15.40
CA TYR A 238 -4.70 8.32 -16.05
C TYR A 238 -3.66 7.86 -15.02
N SER A 239 -3.51 6.54 -14.89
CA SER A 239 -2.34 5.95 -14.23
C SER A 239 -1.08 6.11 -15.11
N LEU A 240 0.06 5.55 -14.71
CA LEU A 240 1.25 5.44 -15.57
C LEU A 240 1.04 4.55 -16.81
N GLY A 241 -0.19 4.13 -17.14
CA GLY A 241 -0.45 3.22 -18.25
C GLY A 241 0.13 1.82 -18.03
N MET A 242 0.39 1.45 -16.77
CA MET A 242 0.95 0.16 -16.40
C MET A 242 0.38 -0.34 -15.07
N THR A 243 0.27 -1.65 -14.97
CA THR A 243 -0.05 -2.37 -13.73
C THR A 243 1.23 -2.56 -12.92
N LEU A 244 1.23 -2.17 -11.65
CA LEU A 244 2.32 -2.42 -10.72
C LEU A 244 1.94 -3.54 -9.76
N GLU A 245 2.72 -4.61 -9.74
CA GLU A 245 2.55 -5.72 -8.80
C GLU A 245 3.46 -5.54 -7.59
N ARG A 246 2.88 -5.54 -6.38
CA ARG A 246 3.68 -5.48 -5.15
C ARG A 246 4.14 -6.88 -4.72
N ARG A 247 5.42 -7.22 -4.93
CA ARG A 247 6.01 -8.52 -4.54
C ARG A 247 7.13 -8.34 -3.52
N ARG A 248 6.99 -8.92 -2.31
CA ARG A 248 7.95 -8.80 -1.19
C ARG A 248 8.40 -7.35 -0.90
N GLY A 249 7.45 -6.42 -0.85
CA GLY A 249 7.73 -5.00 -0.62
C GLY A 249 8.46 -4.28 -1.76
N ARG A 250 8.40 -4.81 -2.99
CA ARG A 250 8.87 -4.17 -4.24
C ARG A 250 7.71 -3.92 -5.17
N TYR A 251 7.80 -2.88 -6.00
CA TYR A 251 6.89 -2.69 -7.13
C TYR A 251 7.54 -3.24 -8.40
N LEU A 252 6.93 -4.26 -8.98
CA LEU A 252 7.33 -4.80 -10.29
C LEU A 252 6.37 -4.32 -11.37
N ILE A 253 6.86 -4.02 -12.57
CA ILE A 253 5.99 -3.74 -13.72
C ILE A 253 5.35 -5.05 -14.17
N GLY A 254 4.05 -5.22 -13.95
CA GLY A 254 3.31 -6.44 -14.31
C GLY A 254 2.88 -6.45 -15.78
N SER A 255 2.21 -5.40 -16.24
CA SER A 255 1.76 -5.25 -17.62
C SER A 255 1.67 -3.77 -18.02
N ILE A 256 1.87 -3.47 -19.30
CA ILE A 256 1.67 -2.13 -19.86
C ILE A 256 0.32 -2.15 -20.59
N LEU A 257 -0.55 -1.21 -20.21
CA LEU A 257 -1.96 -1.12 -20.64
C LEU A 257 -2.15 -0.18 -21.84
N VAL A 258 -1.13 0.65 -22.13
CA VAL A 258 -1.17 1.72 -23.14
C VAL A 258 -0.31 1.40 -24.37
N PRO A 259 -0.72 1.79 -25.59
CA PRO A 259 0.10 1.60 -26.79
C PRO A 259 1.25 2.62 -26.86
N VAL A 260 2.36 2.32 -26.18
CA VAL A 260 3.64 3.00 -26.45
C VAL A 260 4.08 2.69 -27.89
N SER A 261 4.66 3.68 -28.59
CA SER A 261 5.16 3.54 -29.97
C SER A 261 6.30 2.52 -30.16
N ASN A 262 6.84 1.93 -29.08
CA ASN A 262 7.87 0.90 -29.12
C ASN A 262 7.46 -0.37 -28.35
N PRO A 263 6.87 -1.38 -29.03
CA PRO A 263 6.45 -2.65 -28.41
C PRO A 263 7.60 -3.54 -27.92
N LEU A 264 8.84 -3.32 -28.38
CA LEU A 264 10.01 -4.07 -27.91
C LEU A 264 10.43 -3.60 -26.52
N LEU A 265 10.46 -2.28 -26.32
CA LEU A 265 10.72 -1.65 -25.02
C LEU A 265 9.72 -2.12 -23.95
N MET A 266 8.44 -2.29 -24.31
CA MET A 266 7.42 -2.83 -23.40
C MET A 266 7.81 -4.21 -22.85
N LYS A 267 8.23 -5.13 -23.72
CA LYS A 267 8.60 -6.50 -23.32
C LYS A 267 9.89 -6.55 -22.51
N GLN A 268 10.76 -5.56 -22.67
CA GLN A 268 12.04 -5.50 -21.97
C GLN A 268 11.88 -5.10 -20.51
N ILE A 269 10.96 -4.17 -20.18
CA ILE A 269 10.81 -3.64 -18.81
C ILE A 269 9.78 -4.36 -17.92
N VAL A 270 8.94 -5.22 -18.49
CA VAL A 270 8.02 -6.06 -17.68
C VAL A 270 8.83 -7.00 -16.77
N GLY A 271 8.47 -7.05 -15.50
CA GLY A 271 9.18 -7.76 -14.44
C GLY A 271 10.31 -6.97 -13.75
N TRP A 272 10.66 -5.77 -14.22
CA TRP A 272 11.64 -4.91 -13.54
C TRP A 272 11.05 -4.24 -12.31
N GLU A 273 11.90 -3.94 -11.33
CA GLU A 273 11.56 -3.21 -10.12
C GLU A 273 11.54 -1.71 -10.39
N LEU A 274 10.40 -1.06 -10.16
CA LEU A 274 10.27 0.40 -10.20
C LEU A 274 10.70 0.97 -8.84
N THR A 275 11.88 1.59 -8.80
CA THR A 275 12.54 2.04 -7.56
C THR A 275 12.24 3.50 -7.20
N ALA A 276 12.06 4.35 -8.21
CA ALA A 276 11.67 5.75 -8.04
C ALA A 276 10.98 6.30 -9.30
N ILE A 277 10.26 7.41 -9.14
CA ILE A 277 9.72 8.23 -10.23
C ILE A 277 10.29 9.63 -10.07
N ARG A 278 10.92 10.19 -11.10
CA ARG A 278 11.41 11.58 -11.13
C ARG A 278 10.55 12.45 -12.05
N THR A 279 10.15 13.64 -11.60
CA THR A 279 9.47 14.64 -12.44
C THR A 279 10.46 15.38 -13.34
N ALA A 280 9.96 16.04 -14.40
CA ALA A 280 10.77 16.92 -15.23
C ALA A 280 11.43 18.07 -14.43
N ASP A 281 10.80 18.52 -13.34
CA ASP A 281 11.30 19.56 -12.43
C ASP A 281 12.39 19.06 -11.47
N GLY A 282 12.74 17.77 -11.53
CA GLY A 282 13.83 17.15 -10.77
C GLY A 282 13.43 16.51 -9.43
N GLU A 283 12.19 16.69 -8.98
CA GLU A 283 11.70 16.02 -7.77
C GLU A 283 11.69 14.50 -7.97
N THR A 284 12.31 13.76 -7.05
CA THR A 284 12.42 12.30 -7.13
C THR A 284 11.65 11.65 -6.00
N ILE A 285 10.54 10.99 -6.34
CA ILE A 285 9.71 10.21 -5.42
C ILE A 285 10.30 8.81 -5.31
N ASP A 286 10.88 8.52 -4.13
CA ASP A 286 11.47 7.23 -3.79
C ASP A 286 10.38 6.21 -3.40
N LEU A 287 10.23 5.16 -4.21
CA LEU A 287 9.19 4.14 -4.07
C LEU A 287 9.59 2.94 -3.21
N VAL A 288 10.85 2.86 -2.78
CA VAL A 288 11.30 1.76 -1.93
C VAL A 288 10.59 1.81 -0.60
N GLU A 289 9.93 0.69 -0.28
CA GLU A 289 9.06 0.52 0.89
C GLU A 289 7.94 1.58 1.00
N LEU A 290 7.59 2.25 -0.10
CA LEU A 290 6.38 3.06 -0.17
C LEU A 290 5.15 2.13 -0.11
N PRO A 291 4.08 2.49 0.62
CA PRO A 291 2.80 1.76 0.63
C PRO A 291 2.03 1.86 -0.68
N SER A 292 1.16 0.89 -0.94
CA SER A 292 0.39 0.83 -2.19
C SER A 292 -0.60 1.98 -2.32
N ASP A 293 -1.34 2.29 -1.25
CA ASP A 293 -2.33 3.38 -1.24
C ASP A 293 -1.64 4.74 -1.49
N ASP A 294 -0.53 5.01 -0.77
CA ASP A 294 0.31 6.20 -0.96
C ASP A 294 0.78 6.32 -2.43
N LEU A 295 1.23 5.21 -3.05
CA LEU A 295 1.68 5.19 -4.45
C LEU A 295 0.54 5.50 -5.43
N ILE A 296 -0.65 4.92 -5.24
CA ILE A 296 -1.79 5.21 -6.11
C ILE A 296 -2.19 6.68 -5.97
N GLY A 297 -2.24 7.21 -4.73
CA GLY A 297 -2.47 8.63 -4.48
C GLY A 297 -1.47 9.55 -5.18
N MET A 298 -0.18 9.15 -5.22
CA MET A 298 0.85 9.90 -5.95
C MET A 298 0.76 9.79 -7.49
N THR A 299 0.23 8.68 -8.01
CA THR A 299 0.19 8.38 -9.45
C THR A 299 -1.16 8.64 -10.13
N LEU A 300 -2.19 9.03 -9.37
CA LEU A 300 -3.42 9.62 -9.89
C LEU A 300 -3.17 11.02 -10.48
N TRP A 301 -3.94 11.36 -11.51
CA TRP A 301 -3.68 12.54 -12.37
C TRP A 301 -4.29 13.84 -11.84
N ALA A 302 -5.39 13.75 -11.08
CA ALA A 302 -6.17 14.91 -10.63
C ALA A 302 -5.56 15.63 -9.41
N ASP A 303 -5.12 14.88 -8.39
CA ASP A 303 -4.67 15.42 -7.09
C ASP A 303 -3.23 15.02 -6.69
N GLY A 304 -2.53 14.25 -7.55
CA GLY A 304 -1.20 13.73 -7.22
C GLY A 304 -0.05 14.75 -7.43
N PRO A 305 0.99 14.78 -6.57
CA PRO A 305 2.15 15.68 -6.70
C PRO A 305 2.92 15.55 -8.03
N LEU A 306 2.73 14.44 -8.76
CA LEU A 306 3.33 14.25 -10.09
C LEU A 306 2.73 15.16 -11.18
N GLY A 307 1.56 15.79 -10.98
CA GLY A 307 0.98 16.79 -11.88
C GLY A 307 0.50 16.28 -13.26
N GLY A 308 -0.45 16.99 -13.87
CA GLY A 308 -1.09 16.52 -15.12
C GLY A 308 -0.15 16.41 -16.33
N ASN A 309 0.65 17.46 -16.58
CA ASN A 309 1.42 17.62 -17.81
C ASN A 309 2.90 17.20 -17.70
N ALA A 310 3.31 16.55 -16.61
CA ALA A 310 4.70 16.18 -16.39
C ALA A 310 5.09 14.91 -17.17
N VAL A 311 6.14 15.01 -17.99
CA VAL A 311 6.92 13.84 -18.40
C VAL A 311 7.64 13.31 -17.16
N VAL A 312 7.49 12.02 -16.88
CA VAL A 312 8.16 11.38 -15.74
C VAL A 312 9.30 10.50 -16.22
N ILE A 313 10.30 10.30 -15.36
CA ILE A 313 11.39 9.36 -15.59
C ILE A 313 11.26 8.23 -14.58
N LEU A 314 11.10 7.01 -15.09
CA LEU A 314 11.03 5.79 -14.29
C LEU A 314 12.45 5.32 -14.01
N GLU A 315 12.79 5.12 -12.73
CA GLU A 315 14.07 4.56 -12.31
C GLU A 315 13.89 3.06 -12.06
N LEU A 316 14.27 2.25 -13.05
CA LEU A 316 14.07 0.80 -13.05
C LEU A 316 15.33 0.07 -12.61
N LEU A 317 15.15 -1.03 -11.87
CA LEU A 317 16.21 -1.97 -11.46
C LEU A 317 15.81 -3.39 -11.87
N HIS A 318 16.66 -4.09 -12.61
CA HIS A 318 16.40 -5.47 -12.99
C HIS A 318 16.63 -6.41 -11.78
N PRO A 319 15.66 -7.27 -11.41
CA PRO A 319 15.62 -7.93 -10.10
C PRO A 319 16.69 -9.02 -9.87
N VAL A 320 17.48 -9.38 -10.89
CA VAL A 320 18.54 -10.40 -10.82
C VAL A 320 19.91 -9.81 -11.17
N THR A 321 20.05 -9.22 -12.37
CA THR A 321 21.31 -8.57 -12.83
C THR A 321 21.65 -7.27 -12.11
N LEU A 322 20.70 -6.64 -11.41
CA LEU A 322 20.85 -5.31 -10.79
C LEU A 322 21.23 -4.19 -11.77
N GLU A 323 20.96 -4.41 -13.06
CA GLU A 323 21.06 -3.40 -14.11
C GLU A 323 20.03 -2.29 -13.88
N ARG A 324 20.42 -1.03 -14.10
CA ARG A 324 19.56 0.13 -13.93
C ARG A 324 19.22 0.74 -15.27
N GLN A 325 17.95 1.11 -15.44
CA GLN A 325 17.49 1.83 -16.62
C GLN A 325 16.63 3.02 -16.19
N SER A 326 17.07 4.23 -16.54
CA SER A 326 16.25 5.43 -16.41
C SER A 326 15.47 5.62 -17.71
N LEU A 327 14.14 5.48 -17.65
CA LEU A 327 13.28 5.53 -18.83
C LEU A 327 12.38 6.77 -18.79
N VAL A 328 12.51 7.64 -19.80
CA VAL A 328 11.55 8.73 -20.04
C VAL A 328 10.21 8.10 -20.42
N TRP A 329 9.20 8.31 -19.60
CA TRP A 329 7.88 7.72 -19.76
C TRP A 329 6.84 8.81 -19.95
N PRO A 330 6.16 8.88 -21.11
CA PRO A 330 5.07 9.82 -21.29
C PRO A 330 3.89 9.41 -20.40
N ARG A 331 3.24 10.36 -19.74
CA ARG A 331 1.87 10.14 -19.25
C ARG A 331 0.93 10.10 -20.46
N PHE A 332 0.00 9.15 -20.45
CA PHE A 332 -0.92 8.92 -21.56
C PHE A 332 -2.28 9.53 -21.23
N GLU A 333 -2.72 10.46 -22.07
CA GLU A 333 -4.14 10.79 -22.18
C GLU A 333 -4.80 9.70 -23.05
N SER A 334 -5.78 8.99 -22.50
CA SER A 334 -6.71 8.10 -23.20
C SER A 334 -8.10 8.25 -22.61
#